data_AF-A0A1G5HKE2-F1
#
_entry.id   AF-A0A1G5HKE2-F1
#
_cell.length_a   1.000
_cell.length_b   1.000
_cell.length_c   1.000
_cell.angle_alpha   90.00
_cell.angle_beta   90.00
_cell.angle_gamma   90.00
#
_symmetry.space_group_name_H-M   'P 1'
#
loop_
_entity.id
_entity.type
_entity.pdbx_description
1 polymer ?
#
loop_
_entity_poly.entity_id
_entity_poly.type
_entity_poly.pdbx_seq_one_letter_code
_entity_poly.pdbx_strand_id
1 'polypeptide(L)' 'MNIHLCKGDETLDQALEYINEHDAEGRKYTFDKEADRCYIGDEAFINAPVLINFKNQYWALHIVE' A
#
# COMPACT_ATOMS: atom_id res chain seq x y z
N MET A 1 -4.77 10.03 2.11
CA MET A 1 -3.69 9.19 1.57
C MET A 1 -2.66 8.97 2.66
N ASN A 2 -2.45 7.71 3.06
CA ASN A 2 -1.40 7.29 3.98
C ASN A 2 -0.30 6.54 3.19
N ILE A 3 0.97 6.65 3.60
CA ILE A 3 2.07 5.95 2.91
C ILE A 3 2.85 5.12 3.94
N HIS A 4 2.82 3.80 3.79
CA HIS A 4 3.68 2.90 4.55
C HIS A 4 5.06 2.82 3.90
N LEU A 5 6.09 3.25 4.62
CA LEU A 5 7.47 3.16 4.16
C LEU A 5 8.07 1.85 4.66
N CYS A 6 8.34 0.91 3.75
CA CYS A 6 8.90 -0.35 4.13
C CYS A 6 10.29 -0.17 4.77
N LYS A 7 10.52 -0.83 5.92
CA LYS A 7 11.78 -0.73 6.65
C LYS A 7 12.65 -1.98 6.46
N GLY A 8 13.94 -1.77 6.25
CA GLY A 8 14.92 -2.88 6.22
C GLY A 8 14.59 -3.96 5.19
N ASP A 9 14.34 -5.16 5.68
CA ASP A 9 14.01 -6.37 4.92
C ASP A 9 12.49 -6.67 4.85
N GLU A 10 11.64 -5.75 5.29
CA GLU A 10 10.18 -5.89 5.23
C GLU A 10 9.70 -6.18 3.82
N THR A 11 8.87 -7.21 3.66
CA THR A 11 8.26 -7.57 2.39
C THR A 11 6.95 -6.81 2.17
N LEU A 12 6.48 -6.79 0.91
CA LEU A 12 5.18 -6.21 0.59
C LEU A 12 4.02 -6.88 1.35
N ASP A 13 4.12 -8.18 1.62
CA ASP A 13 3.08 -8.93 2.34
C ASP A 13 3.08 -8.54 3.83
N GLN A 14 4.26 -8.39 4.43
CA GLN A 14 4.40 -7.91 5.81
C GLN A 14 3.90 -6.48 5.98
N ALA A 15 4.18 -5.61 5.00
CA ALA A 15 3.65 -4.25 4.99
C ALA A 15 2.12 -4.24 4.91
N LEU A 16 1.52 -5.08 4.05
CA LEU A 16 0.06 -5.21 3.95
C LEU A 16 -0.55 -5.71 5.26
N GLU A 17 0.05 -6.73 5.88
CA GLU A 17 -0.38 -7.26 7.17
C GLU A 17 -0.35 -6.17 8.25
N TYR A 18 0.77 -5.46 8.36
CA TYR A 18 0.93 -4.35 9.31
C TYR A 18 -0.15 -3.28 9.13
N ILE A 19 -0.39 -2.84 7.88
CA ILE A 19 -1.43 -1.85 7.56
C ILE A 19 -2.81 -2.36 8.00
N ASN A 20 -3.12 -3.64 7.72
CA ASN A 20 -4.40 -4.25 8.05
C ASN A 20 -4.63 -4.50 9.55
N GLU A 21 -3.57 -4.61 10.34
CA GLU A 21 -3.62 -4.74 11.80
C GLU A 21 -3.73 -3.38 12.50
N HIS A 22 -3.18 -2.32 11.90
CA HIS A 22 -3.05 -1.00 12.51
C HIS A 22 -3.98 0.06 11.91
N ASP A 23 -4.88 -0.30 10.99
CA ASP A 23 -5.90 0.62 10.48
C ASP A 23 -6.90 0.96 11.59
N ALA A 24 -6.92 2.24 11.99
CA ALA A 24 -7.75 2.74 13.09
C ALA A 24 -9.26 2.63 12.81
N GLU A 25 -9.65 2.50 11.53
CA GLU A 25 -11.05 2.40 11.10
C GLU A 25 -11.46 0.93 10.86
N GLY A 26 -10.56 -0.02 11.11
CA GLY A 26 -10.80 -1.46 10.95
C GLY A 26 -10.96 -1.90 9.49
N ARG A 27 -10.54 -1.07 8.54
CA ARG A 27 -10.62 -1.40 7.10
C ARG A 27 -9.62 -2.50 6.76
N LYS A 28 -9.97 -3.27 5.73
CA LYS A 28 -9.08 -4.26 5.13
C LYS A 28 -8.67 -3.79 3.74
N TYR A 29 -7.38 -3.92 3.47
CA TYR A 29 -6.76 -3.55 2.22
C TYR A 29 -6.17 -4.78 1.53
N THR A 30 -6.05 -4.69 0.22
CA THR A 30 -5.38 -5.65 -0.66
C THR A 30 -4.69 -4.90 -1.80
N PHE A 31 -3.79 -5.59 -2.49
CA PHE A 31 -3.18 -5.11 -3.73
C PHE A 31 -2.63 -6.31 -4.53
N ASP A 32 -2.52 -6.14 -5.83
CA ASP A 32 -1.82 -7.00 -6.77
C ASP A 32 -0.39 -6.46 -6.99
N LYS A 33 0.61 -7.32 -6.76
CA LYS A 33 2.03 -6.94 -6.83
C LYS A 33 2.48 -6.47 -8.20
N GLU A 34 1.81 -6.88 -9.27
CA GLU A 34 2.16 -6.52 -10.64
C GLU A 34 1.29 -5.39 -11.18
N ALA A 35 -0.03 -5.49 -10.97
CA ALA A 35 -1.00 -4.56 -11.54
C ALA A 35 -1.10 -3.23 -10.78
N ASP A 36 -0.87 -3.24 -9.46
CA ASP A 36 -1.07 -2.05 -8.62
C ASP A 36 0.19 -1.23 -8.39
N ARG A 37 1.29 -1.60 -9.07
CA ARG A 37 2.48 -0.77 -9.11
C ARG A 37 2.16 0.55 -9.81
N CYS A 38 2.46 1.65 -9.14
CA CYS A 38 2.18 3.00 -9.64
C CYS A 38 3.40 3.94 -9.52
N TYR A 39 3.30 5.10 -10.16
CA TYR A 39 4.29 6.16 -10.14
C TYR A 39 3.70 7.44 -9.55
N ILE A 40 4.57 8.29 -9.00
CA ILE A 40 4.17 9.58 -8.43
C ILE A 40 3.52 10.42 -9.53
N GLY A 41 2.26 10.82 -9.30
CA GLY A 41 1.48 11.62 -10.25
C GLY A 41 0.50 10.81 -11.10
N ASP A 42 0.55 9.48 -11.06
CA ASP A 42 -0.47 8.63 -11.69
C ASP A 42 -1.80 8.74 -10.96
N GLU A 43 -2.91 8.51 -11.67
CA GLU A 43 -4.24 8.50 -11.05
C GLU A 43 -4.35 7.44 -9.94
N ALA A 44 -3.74 6.26 -10.11
CA ALA A 44 -3.70 5.23 -9.08
C ALA A 44 -2.97 5.71 -7.81
N PHE A 45 -1.86 6.43 -7.98
CA PHE A 45 -1.11 6.99 -6.85
C PHE A 45 -1.91 8.07 -6.13
N ILE A 46 -2.54 8.99 -6.89
CA ILE A 46 -3.28 10.13 -6.34
C ILE A 46 -4.52 9.69 -5.58
N ASN A 47 -5.22 8.68 -6.10
CA ASN A 47 -6.52 8.24 -5.57
C ASN A 47 -6.40 7.10 -4.54
N ALA A 48 -5.22 6.52 -4.34
CA ALA A 48 -5.03 5.43 -3.38
C ALA A 48 -5.32 5.90 -1.93
N PRO A 49 -6.14 5.15 -1.17
CA PRO A 49 -6.31 5.42 0.26
C PRO A 49 -4.99 5.23 1.03
N VAL A 50 -4.27 4.15 0.70
CA VAL A 50 -2.96 3.79 1.27
C VAL A 50 -2.00 3.40 0.15
N LEU A 51 -0.74 3.80 0.27
CA LEU A 51 0.36 3.38 -0.59
C LEU A 51 1.38 2.59 0.21
N ILE A 52 1.94 1.53 -0.36
CA ILE A 52 3.18 0.93 0.13
C ILE A 52 4.33 1.49 -0.69
N ASN A 53 5.35 2.05 -0.02
CA ASN A 53 6.65 2.31 -0.61
C ASN A 53 7.62 1.19 -0.25
N PHE A 54 8.03 0.40 -1.24
CA PHE A 54 9.03 -0.64 -1.07
C PHE A 54 10.18 -0.42 -2.06
N LYS A 55 11.38 -0.17 -1.53
CA LYS A 55 12.60 0.08 -2.32
C LYS A 55 12.40 1.15 -3.40
N ASN A 56 11.83 2.30 -3.03
CA ASN A 56 11.53 3.45 -3.91
C ASN A 56 10.52 3.17 -5.02
N GLN A 57 9.73 2.11 -4.90
CA GLN A 57 8.61 1.79 -5.79
C GLN A 57 7.32 1.86 -4.97
N TYR A 58 6.20 2.18 -5.64
CA TYR A 58 4.91 2.38 -4.99
C TYR A 58 3.88 1.37 -5.46
N TRP A 59 3.05 0.91 -4.52
CA TRP A 59 1.88 0.08 -4.77
C TRP A 59 0.64 0.75 -4.17
N ALA A 60 -0.40 0.92 -4.98
CA ALA A 60 -1.68 1.49 -4.58
C ALA A 60 -2.57 0.40 -3.98
N LEU A 61 -2.93 0.55 -2.70
CA LEU A 61 -3.80 -0.41 -2.03
C LEU A 61 -5.27 -0.08 -2.28
N HIS A 62 -6.07 -1.12 -2.35
CA HIS A 62 -7.53 -1.06 -2.50
C HIS A 62 -8.19 -1.59 -1.25
N ILE A 63 -9.37 -1.08 -0.90
CA ILE A 63 -10.16 -1.62 0.19
C ILE A 63 -10.84 -2.91 -0.29
N VAL A 64 -10.81 -3.94 0.54
CA VAL A 64 -11.57 -5.18 0.35
C VAL A 64 -12.98 -4.93 0.90
N GLU A 65 -13.98 -4.95 0.03
CA GLU A 65 -15.40 -4.94 0.42
C GLU A 65 -15.86 -6.27 1.02
#